data_AF-A0A3M1ZK91-F1
#
_entry.id   AF-A0A3M1ZK91-F1
#
_cell.length_a   1.000
_cell.length_b   1.000
_cell.length_c   1.000
_cell.angle_alpha   90.00
_cell.angle_beta   90.00
_cell.angle_gamma   90.00
#
_symmetry.space_group_name_H-M   'P 1'
#
loop_
_entity.id
_entity.type
_entity.pdbx_description
1 polymer ?
#
loop_
_entity_poly.entity_id
_entity_poly.type
_entity_poly.pdbx_seq_one_letter_code
_entity_poly.pdbx_strand_id
1 'polypeptide(L)'
;MIRQLLVAALVLAAGAAGATEFLQPPDKVVVDGKSVLVLGRAEQGKPVPITVEAGGKSRTVEADKLPKGRFFAAIALAPGLNRIEIAGKVREVFRTADGLRPPAGFGPLRVHAGTIVRCSDCHLSDMALKGGGFPDVCISCHVIESQNPEFRDDPLADRHFRSAGARCGKCHDPHGAGNPKLLLADTQKLCARCHGDRGTMEGIHPAFEEGSCAACHDPHFSGFPNQLKGRVPEVCAACHDEGTEVSADRV
;
A
#
# COMPACT_ATOMS: atom_id res chain seq x y z
N MET A 1 -7.13 26.45 -52.46
CA MET A 1 -7.04 26.83 -51.04
C MET A 1 -6.45 25.65 -50.28
N ILE A 2 -5.14 25.71 -50.01
CA ILE A 2 -4.35 24.63 -49.42
C ILE A 2 -4.59 24.63 -47.91
N ARG A 3 -5.24 23.57 -47.39
CA ARG A 3 -5.39 23.36 -45.94
C ARG A 3 -4.08 22.78 -45.40
N GLN A 4 -3.35 23.60 -44.64
CA GLN A 4 -2.15 23.20 -43.92
C GLN A 4 -2.51 22.16 -42.84
N LEU A 5 -1.89 20.99 -42.94
CA LEU A 5 -1.87 19.96 -41.90
C LEU A 5 -0.87 20.39 -40.82
N LEU A 6 -1.37 20.83 -39.67
CA LEU A 6 -0.58 20.99 -38.45
C LEU A 6 -0.31 19.61 -37.86
N VAL A 7 0.87 19.06 -38.13
CA VAL A 7 1.42 17.90 -37.43
C VAL A 7 1.85 18.38 -36.04
N ALA A 8 1.05 18.08 -35.02
CA ALA A 8 1.46 18.26 -33.63
C ALA A 8 2.56 17.24 -33.31
N ALA A 9 3.80 17.72 -33.22
CA ALA A 9 4.92 16.92 -32.74
C ALA A 9 4.66 16.53 -31.28
N LEU A 10 4.34 15.25 -31.08
CA LEU A 10 4.25 14.63 -29.78
C LEU A 10 5.67 14.60 -29.19
N VAL A 11 5.99 15.58 -28.32
CA VAL A 11 7.18 15.52 -27.50
C VAL A 11 7.00 14.35 -26.54
N LEU A 12 7.59 13.21 -26.89
CA LEU A 12 7.86 12.13 -25.95
C LEU A 12 8.73 12.72 -24.84
N ALA A 13 8.11 13.02 -23.71
CA ALA A 13 8.83 13.19 -22.46
C ALA A 13 9.51 11.85 -22.15
N ALA A 14 10.79 11.74 -22.50
CA ALA A 14 11.66 10.70 -22.02
C ALA A 14 11.59 10.72 -20.48
N GLY A 15 11.05 9.66 -19.90
CA GLY A 15 11.02 9.49 -18.45
C GLY A 15 12.43 9.61 -17.89
N ALA A 16 12.55 10.33 -16.77
CA ALA A 16 13.82 10.51 -16.07
C ALA A 16 14.57 9.17 -15.94
N ALA A 17 15.81 9.13 -16.41
CA ALA A 17 16.69 8.00 -16.22
C ALA A 17 16.93 7.78 -14.72
N GLY A 18 16.24 6.77 -14.18
CA GLY A 18 16.72 5.81 -13.18
C GLY A 18 17.18 6.32 -11.81
N ALA A 19 16.43 7.19 -11.13
CA ALA A 19 16.70 7.45 -9.71
C ALA A 19 16.53 6.18 -8.86
N THR A 20 17.44 5.94 -7.93
CA THR A 20 17.32 4.79 -7.00
C THR A 20 16.12 5.00 -6.08
N GLU A 21 15.25 3.99 -6.03
CA GLU A 21 14.01 3.98 -5.27
C GLU A 21 14.13 2.97 -4.13
N PHE A 22 14.07 3.47 -2.89
CA PHE A 22 14.02 2.66 -1.67
C PHE A 22 12.56 2.36 -1.33
N LEU A 23 12.13 1.12 -1.57
CA LEU A 23 10.74 0.69 -1.42
C LEU A 23 10.44 0.13 -0.04
N GLN A 24 11.26 -0.80 0.45
CA GLN A 24 11.02 -1.52 1.69
C GLN A 24 12.30 -1.63 2.52
N PRO A 25 12.25 -1.55 3.85
CA PRO A 25 11.04 -1.33 4.66
C PRO A 25 10.54 0.14 4.62
N PRO A 26 9.30 0.42 5.06
CA PRO A 26 8.83 1.78 5.30
C PRO A 26 9.63 2.45 6.41
N ASP A 27 9.54 3.77 6.52
CA ASP A 27 10.24 4.50 7.57
C ASP A 27 9.59 4.30 8.94
N LYS A 28 10.40 4.37 10.00
CA LYS A 28 9.97 4.28 11.40
C LYS A 28 9.15 3.03 11.70
N VAL A 29 9.70 1.87 11.35
CA VAL A 29 9.06 0.59 11.63
C VAL A 29 9.74 -0.19 12.75
N VAL A 30 8.94 -0.97 13.48
CA VAL A 30 9.37 -1.89 14.53
C VAL A 30 9.37 -3.31 13.97
N VAL A 31 10.45 -4.04 14.22
CA VAL A 31 10.63 -5.45 13.82
C VAL A 31 11.14 -6.28 14.99
N ASP A 32 10.75 -7.55 15.04
CA ASP A 32 11.28 -8.51 16.02
C ASP A 32 12.44 -9.35 15.47
N GLY A 33 12.50 -9.47 14.14
CA GLY A 33 13.53 -10.24 13.43
C GLY A 33 14.93 -9.68 13.63
N LYS A 34 15.94 -10.57 13.55
CA LYS A 34 17.36 -10.19 13.57
C LYS A 34 17.82 -9.53 12.26
N SER A 35 16.97 -9.53 11.24
CA SER A 35 17.22 -8.90 9.95
C SER A 35 15.93 -8.33 9.37
N VAL A 36 16.09 -7.42 8.40
CA VAL A 36 15.01 -6.90 7.58
C VAL A 36 15.38 -7.03 6.10
N LEU A 37 14.36 -7.31 5.28
CA LEU A 37 14.52 -7.33 3.82
C LEU A 37 14.44 -5.90 3.30
N VAL A 38 15.50 -5.47 2.63
CA VAL A 38 15.52 -4.23 1.86
C VAL A 38 15.15 -4.54 0.43
N LEU A 39 14.20 -3.80 -0.14
CA LEU A 39 13.81 -3.89 -1.55
C LEU A 39 13.84 -2.51 -2.20
N GLY A 40 14.18 -2.48 -3.48
CA GLY A 40 14.13 -1.25 -4.25
C GLY A 40 14.28 -1.43 -5.75
N ARG A 41 14.32 -0.28 -6.43
CA ARG A 41 14.64 -0.18 -7.86
C ARG A 41 15.86 0.68 -8.05
N ALA A 42 16.73 0.29 -8.96
CA ALA A 42 17.91 1.03 -9.36
C ALA A 42 18.15 0.83 -10.85
N GLU A 43 19.08 1.58 -11.40
CA GLU A 43 19.49 1.38 -12.79
C GLU A 43 20.04 -0.05 -12.99
N GLN A 44 19.59 -0.70 -14.05
CA GLN A 44 19.87 -2.12 -14.27
C GLN A 44 21.38 -2.37 -14.40
N GLY A 45 21.88 -3.32 -13.61
CA GLY A 45 23.28 -3.74 -13.65
C GLY A 45 24.24 -2.87 -12.81
N LYS A 46 23.83 -1.67 -12.38
CA LYS A 46 24.66 -0.81 -11.55
C LYS A 46 24.77 -1.33 -10.11
N PRO A 47 25.90 -1.08 -9.43
CA PRO A 47 26.03 -1.33 -7.99
C PRO A 47 25.00 -0.53 -7.20
N VAL A 48 24.53 -1.10 -6.11
CA VAL A 48 23.59 -0.47 -5.16
C VAL A 48 24.16 -0.64 -3.76
N PRO A 49 25.07 0.26 -3.33
CA PRO A 49 25.59 0.24 -1.98
C PRO A 49 24.53 0.71 -0.99
N ILE A 50 24.35 -0.04 0.08
CA ILE A 50 23.44 0.25 1.19
C ILE A 50 24.28 0.53 2.43
N THR A 51 24.20 1.75 2.97
CA THR A 51 24.85 2.08 4.24
C THR A 51 23.95 1.64 5.39
N VAL A 52 24.51 0.92 6.34
CA VAL A 52 23.79 0.38 7.51
C VAL A 52 24.51 0.80 8.77
N GLU A 53 23.81 1.57 9.61
CA GLU A 53 24.24 1.90 10.95
C GLU A 53 23.46 1.04 11.96
N ALA A 54 24.16 0.17 12.66
CA ALA A 54 23.59 -0.80 13.58
C ALA A 54 24.53 -1.00 14.78
N GLY A 55 24.03 -0.77 16.01
CA GLY A 55 24.79 -1.02 17.23
C GLY A 55 26.06 -0.16 17.36
N GLY A 56 25.99 1.09 16.91
CA GLY A 56 27.11 2.03 16.93
C GLY A 56 28.18 1.78 15.87
N LYS A 57 27.95 0.85 14.94
CA LYS A 57 28.85 0.57 13.82
C LYS A 57 28.18 0.92 12.50
N SER A 58 28.94 1.51 11.58
CA SER A 58 28.53 1.72 10.20
C SER A 58 29.21 0.71 9.30
N ARG A 59 28.48 0.19 8.30
CA ARG A 59 29.00 -0.72 7.27
C ARG A 59 28.25 -0.51 5.97
N THR A 60 28.88 -0.90 4.86
CA THR A 60 28.23 -0.96 3.55
C THR A 60 27.89 -2.40 3.19
N VAL A 61 26.67 -2.63 2.71
CA VAL A 61 26.22 -3.89 2.14
C VAL A 61 25.91 -3.65 0.68
N GLU A 62 26.46 -4.47 -0.22
CA GLU A 62 26.11 -4.42 -1.64
C GLU A 62 24.82 -5.22 -1.87
N ALA A 63 23.84 -4.63 -2.56
CA ALA A 63 22.57 -5.30 -2.81
C ALA A 63 22.67 -6.36 -3.92
N ASP A 64 21.91 -7.43 -3.77
CA ASP A 64 21.70 -8.41 -4.82
C ASP A 64 20.84 -7.81 -5.94
N LYS A 65 21.33 -7.94 -7.17
CA LYS A 65 20.68 -7.40 -8.36
C LYS A 65 19.63 -8.38 -8.90
N LEU A 66 18.46 -7.87 -9.20
CA LEU A 66 17.34 -8.60 -9.80
C LEU A 66 17.01 -8.04 -11.19
N PRO A 67 16.37 -8.86 -12.06
CA PRO A 67 15.95 -8.41 -13.39
C PRO A 67 15.04 -7.17 -13.36
N LYS A 68 15.11 -6.40 -14.45
CA LYS A 68 14.32 -5.17 -14.65
C LYS A 68 14.64 -4.08 -13.62
N GLY A 69 15.92 -3.93 -13.26
CA GLY A 69 16.41 -2.86 -12.38
C GLY A 69 15.90 -2.97 -10.94
N ARG A 70 15.65 -4.18 -10.44
CA ARG A 70 15.24 -4.42 -9.05
C ARG A 70 16.45 -4.84 -8.22
N PHE A 71 16.40 -4.66 -6.92
CA PHE A 71 17.41 -5.19 -6.02
C PHE A 71 16.80 -5.61 -4.68
N PHE A 72 17.50 -6.48 -3.96
CA PHE A 72 17.20 -6.79 -2.58
C PHE A 72 18.47 -6.94 -1.74
N ALA A 73 18.34 -6.81 -0.42
CA ALA A 73 19.40 -7.18 0.51
C ALA A 73 18.78 -7.60 1.84
N ALA A 74 19.28 -8.68 2.44
CA ALA A 74 18.94 -9.03 3.83
C ALA A 74 19.90 -8.29 4.78
N ILE A 75 19.39 -7.27 5.48
CA ILE A 75 20.19 -6.46 6.38
C ILE A 75 20.06 -6.98 7.81
N ALA A 76 21.16 -7.45 8.40
CA ALA A 76 21.19 -7.81 9.82
C ALA A 76 21.12 -6.54 10.70
N LEU A 77 20.33 -6.62 11.77
CA LEU A 77 20.00 -5.52 12.68
C LEU A 77 20.60 -5.74 14.07
N ALA A 78 21.10 -4.68 14.68
CA ALA A 78 21.44 -4.67 16.10
C ALA A 78 20.17 -4.41 16.95
N PRO A 79 20.14 -4.84 18.23
CA PRO A 79 19.11 -4.41 19.17
C PRO A 79 18.95 -2.88 19.20
N GLY A 80 17.71 -2.39 19.18
CA GLY A 80 17.40 -0.96 19.21
C GLY A 80 17.32 -0.30 17.83
N LEU A 81 17.70 0.97 17.73
CA LEU A 81 17.58 1.76 16.51
C LEU A 81 18.68 1.43 15.50
N ASN A 82 18.27 1.20 14.26
CA ASN A 82 19.14 1.00 13.10
C ASN A 82 18.76 2.03 12.02
N ARG A 83 19.75 2.53 11.28
CA ARG A 83 19.55 3.37 10.10
C ARG A 83 20.02 2.64 8.85
N ILE A 84 19.17 2.61 7.84
CA ILE A 84 19.48 2.04 6.52
C ILE A 84 19.39 3.18 5.52
N GLU A 85 20.44 3.42 4.76
CA GLU A 85 20.48 4.49 3.76
C GLU A 85 20.77 3.94 2.38
N ILE A 86 20.00 4.43 1.40
CA ILE A 86 20.19 4.15 -0.02
C ILE A 86 20.04 5.46 -0.78
N ALA A 87 21.09 5.88 -1.49
CA ALA A 87 21.08 7.10 -2.31
C ALA A 87 20.54 8.34 -1.56
N GLY A 88 20.99 8.57 -0.33
CA GLY A 88 20.57 9.71 0.51
C GLY A 88 19.19 9.56 1.17
N LYS A 89 18.44 8.48 0.89
CA LYS A 89 17.18 8.19 1.57
C LYS A 89 17.44 7.28 2.76
N VAL A 90 17.15 7.80 3.96
CA VAL A 90 17.29 7.07 5.21
C VAL A 90 15.95 6.42 5.60
N ARG A 91 16.03 5.21 6.15
CA ARG A 91 14.95 4.51 6.83
C ARG A 91 15.41 4.12 8.22
N GLU A 92 14.58 4.45 9.20
CA GLU A 92 14.79 4.07 10.59
C GLU A 92 14.02 2.79 10.91
N VAL A 93 14.75 1.77 11.37
CA VAL A 93 14.19 0.47 11.73
C VAL A 93 14.57 0.15 13.18
N PHE A 94 13.58 -0.02 14.03
CA PHE A 94 13.78 -0.38 15.42
C PHE A 94 13.62 -1.89 15.62
N ARG A 95 14.69 -2.56 16.02
CA ARG A 95 14.64 -3.98 16.41
C ARG A 95 14.34 -4.11 17.89
N THR A 96 13.29 -4.85 18.23
CA THR A 96 12.93 -5.12 19.62
C THR A 96 14.00 -5.95 20.33
N ALA A 97 14.18 -5.66 21.62
CA ALA A 97 15.02 -6.41 22.54
C ALA A 97 14.63 -6.07 23.97
N ASP A 98 14.99 -6.94 24.92
CA ASP A 98 14.65 -6.78 26.32
C ASP A 98 15.10 -5.43 26.88
N GLY A 99 14.18 -4.73 27.54
CA GLY A 99 14.43 -3.42 28.14
C GLY A 99 14.48 -2.25 27.16
N LEU A 100 14.38 -2.47 25.85
CA LEU A 100 14.35 -1.39 24.86
C LEU A 100 12.92 -1.08 24.41
N ARG A 101 12.62 0.21 24.23
CA ARG A 101 11.33 0.68 23.71
C ARG A 101 11.55 1.50 22.44
N PRO A 102 10.68 1.36 21.43
CA PRO A 102 10.79 2.14 20.21
C PRO A 102 10.53 3.64 20.50
N PRO A 103 11.21 4.54 19.78
CA PRO A 103 10.90 5.97 19.85
C PRO A 103 9.45 6.27 19.43
N ALA A 104 8.96 7.45 19.81
CA ALA A 104 7.64 7.91 19.38
C ALA A 104 7.53 7.98 17.84
N GLY A 105 6.37 7.59 17.32
CA GLY A 105 6.09 7.57 15.88
C GLY A 105 6.53 6.29 15.16
N PHE A 106 7.14 5.33 15.86
CA PHE A 106 7.43 4.01 15.31
C PHE A 106 6.20 3.09 15.39
N GLY A 107 5.90 2.39 14.30
CA GLY A 107 4.80 1.43 14.23
C GLY A 107 5.28 0.04 13.82
N PRO A 108 4.53 -1.04 14.08
CA PRO A 108 4.96 -2.37 13.67
C PRO A 108 5.05 -2.49 12.14
N LEU A 109 6.13 -3.08 11.65
CA LEU A 109 6.18 -3.56 10.26
C LEU A 109 5.20 -4.72 10.13
N ARG A 110 4.17 -4.54 9.33
CA ARG A 110 3.25 -5.62 9.00
C ARG A 110 3.66 -6.21 7.67
N VAL A 111 3.77 -7.53 7.63
CA VAL A 111 3.96 -8.33 6.42
C VAL A 111 2.81 -9.32 6.33
N HIS A 112 2.71 -10.04 5.21
CA HIS A 112 1.74 -11.12 5.09
C HIS A 112 1.90 -12.13 6.24
N ALA A 113 0.81 -12.48 6.91
CA ALA A 113 0.84 -13.48 7.97
C ALA A 113 1.00 -14.89 7.37
N GLY A 114 1.79 -15.77 8.01
CA GLY A 114 1.83 -17.19 7.71
C GLY A 114 2.91 -17.65 6.72
N THR A 115 2.54 -18.51 5.76
CA THR A 115 3.42 -19.30 4.88
C THR A 115 3.91 -18.56 3.63
N ILE A 116 3.40 -17.36 3.34
CA ILE A 116 3.83 -16.55 2.19
C ILE A 116 5.06 -15.74 2.61
N VAL A 117 6.22 -16.39 2.59
CA VAL A 117 7.48 -15.82 3.09
C VAL A 117 8.59 -15.85 2.04
N ARG A 118 8.36 -16.46 0.87
CA ARG A 118 9.35 -16.55 -0.20
C ARG A 118 8.95 -15.64 -1.35
N CYS A 119 9.93 -14.97 -1.95
CA CYS A 119 9.73 -14.19 -3.17
C CYS A 119 9.06 -15.05 -4.26
N SER A 120 9.46 -16.32 -4.34
CA SER A 120 8.94 -17.31 -5.27
C SER A 120 7.49 -17.71 -5.03
N ASP A 121 6.85 -17.31 -3.93
CA ASP A 121 5.43 -17.60 -3.70
C ASP A 121 4.58 -16.74 -4.64
N CYS A 122 4.98 -15.48 -4.86
CA CYS A 122 4.28 -14.51 -5.71
C CYS A 122 4.99 -14.21 -7.03
N HIS A 123 6.32 -14.33 -7.08
CA HIS A 123 7.14 -14.01 -8.25
C HIS A 123 7.67 -15.25 -8.98
N LEU A 124 7.88 -15.09 -10.28
CA LEU A 124 8.72 -15.95 -11.10
C LEU A 124 10.20 -15.54 -10.97
N SER A 125 11.12 -16.34 -11.52
CA SER A 125 12.56 -16.09 -11.45
C SER A 125 13.00 -14.77 -12.09
N ASP A 126 12.26 -14.26 -13.09
CA ASP A 126 12.49 -12.95 -13.70
C ASP A 126 11.81 -11.78 -12.93
N MET A 127 11.29 -12.08 -11.74
CA MET A 127 10.49 -11.19 -10.90
C MET A 127 9.17 -10.73 -11.56
N ALA A 128 8.70 -11.38 -12.63
CA ALA A 128 7.29 -11.25 -13.04
C ALA A 128 6.38 -11.83 -11.96
N LEU A 129 5.14 -11.33 -11.89
CA LEU A 129 4.14 -11.87 -10.97
C LEU A 129 3.55 -13.15 -11.54
N LYS A 130 3.31 -14.14 -10.68
CA LYS A 130 2.59 -15.36 -11.05
C LYS A 130 1.15 -15.06 -11.44
N GLY A 131 0.51 -16.01 -12.11
CA GLY A 131 -0.90 -15.93 -12.46
C GLY A 131 -1.25 -14.86 -13.51
N GLY A 132 -0.28 -14.29 -14.23
CA GLY A 132 -0.53 -13.25 -15.23
C GLY A 132 -0.44 -11.82 -14.68
N GLY A 133 -0.26 -11.65 -13.37
CA GLY A 133 -0.07 -10.35 -12.74
C GLY A 133 -1.22 -9.95 -11.84
N PHE A 134 -1.47 -8.64 -11.73
CA PHE A 134 -2.60 -8.13 -10.97
C PHE A 134 -3.88 -8.17 -11.81
N PRO A 135 -5.04 -8.53 -11.21
CA PRO A 135 -5.23 -8.89 -9.80
C PRO A 135 -4.97 -10.37 -9.47
N ASP A 136 -4.80 -11.20 -10.51
CA ASP A 136 -4.77 -12.67 -10.45
C ASP A 136 -3.81 -13.27 -9.42
N VAL A 137 -2.61 -12.69 -9.26
CA VAL A 137 -1.64 -13.14 -8.25
C VAL A 137 -2.21 -13.10 -6.83
N CYS A 138 -3.04 -12.10 -6.53
CA CYS A 138 -3.66 -11.92 -5.23
C CYS A 138 -4.91 -12.80 -5.09
N ILE A 139 -5.79 -12.77 -6.09
CA ILE A 139 -7.08 -13.48 -6.03
C ILE A 139 -6.95 -14.99 -6.23
N SER A 140 -5.76 -15.48 -6.63
CA SER A 140 -5.43 -16.91 -6.54
C SER A 140 -5.54 -17.48 -5.13
N CYS A 141 -5.46 -16.63 -4.11
CA CYS A 141 -5.62 -16.99 -2.70
C CYS A 141 -6.71 -16.16 -1.98
N HIS A 142 -6.89 -14.89 -2.33
CA HIS A 142 -7.88 -14.01 -1.71
C HIS A 142 -9.19 -13.97 -2.49
N VAL A 143 -10.23 -14.58 -1.93
CA VAL A 143 -11.58 -14.49 -2.50
C VAL A 143 -12.18 -13.13 -2.15
N ILE A 144 -12.72 -12.44 -3.15
CA ILE A 144 -13.50 -11.22 -2.99
C ILE A 144 -14.93 -11.58 -3.38
N GLU A 145 -15.88 -11.32 -2.48
CA GLU A 145 -17.29 -11.66 -2.67
C GLU A 145 -18.14 -10.38 -2.63
N SER A 146 -19.29 -10.40 -3.30
CA SER A 146 -20.26 -9.32 -3.19
C SER A 146 -20.89 -9.33 -1.80
N GLN A 147 -20.94 -8.17 -1.15
CA GLN A 147 -21.77 -7.98 0.04
C GLN A 147 -23.27 -7.98 -0.25
N ASN A 148 -23.67 -7.83 -1.53
CA ASN A 148 -25.07 -7.89 -1.93
C ASN A 148 -25.42 -9.34 -2.32
N PRO A 149 -26.24 -10.06 -1.53
CA PRO A 149 -26.60 -11.44 -1.83
C PRO A 149 -27.44 -11.58 -3.10
N GLU A 150 -28.15 -10.52 -3.51
CA GLU A 150 -29.00 -10.47 -4.70
C GLU A 150 -28.23 -10.10 -5.98
N PHE A 151 -27.04 -9.52 -5.84
CA PHE A 151 -26.22 -9.07 -6.96
C PHE A 151 -24.77 -9.53 -6.77
N ARG A 152 -24.50 -10.71 -7.32
CA ARG A 152 -23.19 -11.39 -7.24
C ARG A 152 -22.35 -11.20 -8.50
N ASP A 153 -22.49 -10.05 -9.13
CA ASP A 153 -21.69 -9.70 -10.30
C ASP A 153 -20.21 -9.89 -10.02
N ASP A 154 -19.45 -10.15 -11.09
CA ASP A 154 -18.00 -10.30 -11.02
C ASP A 154 -17.37 -9.06 -10.35
N PRO A 155 -16.70 -9.20 -9.20
CA PRO A 155 -16.00 -8.08 -8.55
C PRO A 155 -15.03 -7.38 -9.50
N LEU A 156 -14.43 -8.12 -10.44
CA LEU A 156 -13.53 -7.57 -11.46
C LEU A 156 -14.25 -6.71 -12.49
N ALA A 157 -15.57 -6.81 -12.59
CA ALA A 157 -16.40 -5.95 -13.41
C ALA A 157 -16.81 -4.64 -12.68
N ASP A 158 -16.46 -4.43 -11.41
CA ASP A 158 -16.72 -3.16 -10.75
C ASP A 158 -15.81 -2.02 -11.27
N ARG A 159 -16.27 -0.77 -11.18
CA ARG A 159 -15.50 0.39 -11.64
C ARG A 159 -14.24 0.67 -10.82
N HIS A 160 -14.21 0.39 -9.52
CA HIS A 160 -12.97 0.43 -8.75
C HIS A 160 -12.01 -0.58 -9.39
N PHE A 161 -12.33 -1.89 -9.36
CA PHE A 161 -11.47 -2.95 -9.90
C PHE A 161 -11.08 -2.82 -11.37
N ARG A 162 -11.98 -2.34 -12.25
CA ARG A 162 -11.71 -2.13 -13.69
C ARG A 162 -10.82 -0.94 -13.99
N SER A 163 -10.79 0.06 -13.12
CA SER A 163 -9.95 1.22 -13.37
C SER A 163 -8.47 0.84 -13.28
N ALA A 164 -7.62 1.40 -14.15
CA ALA A 164 -6.17 1.24 -14.05
C ALA A 164 -5.60 1.69 -12.68
N GLY A 165 -6.41 2.39 -11.88
CA GLY A 165 -6.14 2.86 -10.53
C GLY A 165 -6.42 1.86 -9.39
N ALA A 166 -7.13 0.74 -9.59
CA ALA A 166 -7.43 -0.21 -8.48
C ALA A 166 -6.82 -1.60 -8.68
N ARG A 167 -5.54 -1.65 -9.04
CA ARG A 167 -4.75 -2.84 -8.72
C ARG A 167 -4.62 -2.92 -7.20
N CYS A 168 -4.64 -4.12 -6.62
CA CYS A 168 -4.49 -4.32 -5.16
C CYS A 168 -3.29 -3.54 -4.61
N GLY A 169 -2.18 -3.50 -5.37
CA GLY A 169 -0.94 -2.78 -5.07
C GLY A 169 -1.03 -1.24 -5.02
N LYS A 170 -2.19 -0.64 -5.35
CA LYS A 170 -2.44 0.80 -5.26
C LYS A 170 -2.94 1.22 -3.87
N CYS A 171 -3.50 0.26 -3.15
CA CYS A 171 -3.97 0.42 -1.77
C CYS A 171 -3.07 -0.32 -0.78
N HIS A 172 -2.63 -1.52 -1.16
CA HIS A 172 -1.83 -2.42 -0.33
C HIS A 172 -0.38 -2.47 -0.80
N ASP A 173 0.57 -2.70 0.12
CA ASP A 173 1.91 -3.14 -0.22
C ASP A 173 2.12 -4.60 0.22
N PRO A 174 2.14 -5.56 -0.72
CA PRO A 174 2.32 -6.97 -0.38
C PRO A 174 3.71 -7.29 0.18
N HIS A 175 4.69 -6.41 0.02
CA HIS A 175 6.02 -6.59 0.62
C HIS A 175 6.08 -6.15 2.08
N GLY A 176 5.12 -5.35 2.54
CA GLY A 176 4.98 -4.92 3.93
C GLY A 176 4.57 -3.46 4.08
N ALA A 177 3.85 -3.13 5.13
CA ALA A 177 3.44 -1.75 5.43
C ALA A 177 3.39 -1.45 6.93
N GLY A 178 3.51 -0.17 7.27
CA GLY A 178 3.34 0.31 8.65
C GLY A 178 1.87 0.41 9.10
N ASN A 179 0.90 0.35 8.17
CA ASN A 179 -0.52 0.43 8.49
C ASN A 179 -1.18 -0.96 8.53
N PRO A 180 -2.28 -1.14 9.29
CA PRO A 180 -3.07 -2.37 9.29
C PRO A 180 -3.47 -2.80 7.88
N LYS A 181 -3.70 -4.12 7.69
CA LYS A 181 -4.10 -4.71 6.40
C LYS A 181 -3.15 -4.36 5.24
N LEU A 182 -1.87 -4.11 5.55
CA LEU A 182 -0.83 -3.76 4.58
C LEU A 182 -1.11 -2.46 3.78
N LEU A 183 -1.88 -1.52 4.33
CA LEU A 183 -2.24 -0.31 3.60
C LEU A 183 -1.05 0.65 3.44
N LEU A 184 -0.97 1.30 2.28
CA LEU A 184 0.07 2.30 1.96
C LEU A 184 -0.07 3.61 2.74
N ALA A 185 -1.21 3.84 3.39
CA ALA A 185 -1.51 4.96 4.29
C ALA A 185 -2.70 4.57 5.18
N ASP A 186 -3.03 5.41 6.16
CA ASP A 186 -4.34 5.36 6.81
C ASP A 186 -5.47 5.52 5.79
N THR A 187 -6.66 4.99 6.11
CA THR A 187 -7.78 4.86 5.16
C THR A 187 -8.20 6.20 4.56
N GLN A 188 -8.31 7.26 5.36
CA GLN A 188 -8.72 8.58 4.89
C GLN A 188 -7.72 9.14 3.88
N LYS A 189 -6.42 9.16 4.23
CA LYS A 189 -5.38 9.62 3.30
C LYS A 189 -5.29 8.75 2.06
N LEU A 190 -5.52 7.44 2.18
CA LEU A 190 -5.47 6.53 1.05
C LEU A 190 -6.57 6.83 0.04
N CYS A 191 -7.81 6.98 0.49
CA CYS A 191 -8.95 7.34 -0.37
C CYS A 191 -8.75 8.73 -1.01
N ALA A 192 -8.23 9.70 -0.24
CA ALA A 192 -8.00 11.06 -0.72
C ALA A 192 -6.98 11.16 -1.86
N ARG A 193 -6.09 10.16 -2.05
CA ARG A 193 -5.14 10.13 -3.18
C ARG A 193 -5.82 10.18 -4.54
N CYS A 194 -7.03 9.63 -4.65
CA CYS A 194 -7.78 9.59 -5.90
C CYS A 194 -9.07 10.41 -5.82
N HIS A 195 -9.75 10.42 -4.67
CA HIS A 195 -11.05 11.09 -4.51
C HIS A 195 -10.95 12.56 -4.08
N GLY A 196 -9.72 13.06 -3.88
CA GLY A 196 -9.47 14.35 -3.26
C GLY A 196 -9.75 14.33 -1.77
N ASP A 197 -9.27 15.34 -1.07
CA ASP A 197 -9.71 15.60 0.29
C ASP A 197 -11.16 16.11 0.25
N ARG A 198 -12.05 15.42 0.95
CA ARG A 198 -13.46 15.83 1.06
C ARG A 198 -13.70 16.76 2.24
N GLY A 199 -12.66 17.03 3.04
CA GLY A 199 -12.67 17.97 4.16
C GLY A 199 -13.67 17.64 5.24
N THR A 200 -13.87 18.61 6.14
CA THR A 200 -15.03 18.72 7.01
C THR A 200 -15.99 19.71 6.33
N MET A 201 -17.06 19.20 5.73
CA MET A 201 -18.13 20.05 5.21
C MET A 201 -19.22 20.13 6.28
N GLU A 202 -19.89 21.29 6.36
CA GLU A 202 -21.21 21.38 6.98
C GLU A 202 -22.09 20.38 6.24
N GLY A 203 -22.53 19.36 6.93
CA GLY A 203 -23.27 18.25 6.38
C GLY A 203 -22.58 16.88 6.47
N ILE A 204 -21.45 16.74 7.19
CA ILE A 204 -20.72 15.47 7.23
C ILE A 204 -21.04 14.67 8.50
N HIS A 205 -21.45 13.42 8.28
CA HIS A 205 -21.71 12.45 9.34
C HIS A 205 -20.46 12.28 10.23
N PRO A 206 -20.53 12.41 11.57
CA PRO A 206 -19.36 12.30 12.46
C PRO A 206 -18.57 11.00 12.32
N ALA A 207 -19.25 9.89 12.01
CA ALA A 207 -18.56 8.62 11.69
C ALA A 207 -17.62 8.69 10.47
N PHE A 208 -17.70 9.73 9.64
CA PHE A 208 -16.72 9.99 8.58
C PHE A 208 -15.37 10.43 9.17
N GLU A 209 -15.39 11.26 10.23
CA GLU A 209 -14.18 11.73 10.91
C GLU A 209 -13.58 10.64 11.82
N GLU A 210 -14.43 9.86 12.51
CA GLU A 210 -14.00 8.84 13.48
C GLU A 210 -13.77 7.44 12.86
N GLY A 211 -14.58 7.07 11.85
CA GLY A 211 -14.67 5.73 11.27
C GLY A 211 -14.15 5.60 9.84
N SER A 212 -13.75 6.71 9.21
CA SER A 212 -13.24 6.80 7.84
C SER A 212 -14.24 6.30 6.78
N CYS A 213 -13.91 6.49 5.49
CA CYS A 213 -14.74 6.10 4.34
C CYS A 213 -15.24 4.65 4.37
N ALA A 214 -14.45 3.74 4.94
CA ALA A 214 -14.75 2.31 4.98
C ALA A 214 -15.73 1.92 6.11
N ALA A 215 -16.28 2.86 6.88
CA ALA A 215 -17.37 2.58 7.80
C ALA A 215 -18.61 2.10 7.04
N CYS A 216 -19.01 2.88 6.03
CA CYS A 216 -20.20 2.62 5.20
C CYS A 216 -19.87 1.92 3.88
N HIS A 217 -18.70 2.20 3.30
CA HIS A 217 -18.30 1.65 2.00
C HIS A 217 -17.46 0.38 2.12
N ASP A 218 -17.64 -0.56 1.20
CA ASP A 218 -16.70 -1.66 0.94
C ASP A 218 -15.63 -1.18 -0.05
N PRO A 219 -14.34 -1.11 0.34
CA PRO A 219 -13.26 -0.65 -0.53
C PRO A 219 -12.84 -1.68 -1.59
N HIS A 220 -13.31 -2.93 -1.47
CA HIS A 220 -13.11 -3.94 -2.50
C HIS A 220 -14.32 -3.94 -3.42
N PHE A 221 -15.40 -4.59 -2.99
CA PHE A 221 -16.58 -4.76 -3.83
C PHE A 221 -17.83 -4.96 -3.00
N SER A 222 -18.87 -4.27 -3.43
CA SER A 222 -20.23 -4.48 -3.03
C SER A 222 -21.15 -4.32 -4.24
N GLY A 223 -22.09 -5.24 -4.39
CA GLY A 223 -23.17 -5.12 -5.36
C GLY A 223 -24.25 -4.11 -4.95
N PHE A 224 -24.11 -3.37 -3.86
CA PHE A 224 -24.98 -2.25 -3.52
C PHE A 224 -24.53 -0.95 -4.19
N PRO A 225 -25.45 -0.03 -4.53
CA PRO A 225 -25.10 1.26 -5.11
C PRO A 225 -24.05 2.02 -4.30
N ASN A 226 -23.13 2.68 -4.99
CA ASN A 226 -22.03 3.47 -4.39
C ASN A 226 -21.12 2.66 -3.45
N GLN A 227 -20.95 1.35 -3.67
CA GLN A 227 -20.07 0.50 -2.86
C GLN A 227 -20.47 0.43 -1.38
N LEU A 228 -21.75 0.59 -1.04
CA LEU A 228 -22.21 0.47 0.35
C LEU A 228 -22.14 -0.97 0.84
N LYS A 229 -21.88 -1.22 2.12
CA LYS A 229 -21.85 -2.59 2.67
C LYS A 229 -23.22 -3.27 2.75
N GLY A 230 -24.30 -2.51 2.60
CA GLY A 230 -25.68 -2.97 2.76
C GLY A 230 -26.65 -2.02 2.06
N ARG A 231 -27.96 -2.29 2.17
CA ARG A 231 -28.97 -1.28 1.83
C ARG A 231 -28.84 -0.10 2.79
N VAL A 232 -29.21 1.10 2.34
CA VAL A 232 -29.06 2.33 3.15
C VAL A 232 -29.63 2.18 4.56
N PRO A 233 -30.87 1.68 4.78
CA PRO A 233 -31.40 1.52 6.13
C PRO A 233 -30.56 0.59 7.01
N GLU A 234 -30.01 -0.49 6.44
CA GLU A 234 -29.19 -1.48 7.17
C GLU A 234 -27.83 -0.89 7.58
N VAL A 235 -27.20 -0.11 6.69
CA VAL A 235 -25.93 0.56 7.00
C VAL A 235 -26.11 1.59 8.12
N CYS A 236 -27.22 2.33 8.10
CA CYS A 236 -27.56 3.26 9.17
C CYS A 236 -27.87 2.50 10.48
N ALA A 237 -28.66 1.44 10.39
CA ALA A 237 -29.07 0.63 11.54
C ALA A 237 -27.91 -0.12 12.21
N ALA A 238 -26.77 -0.26 11.54
CA ALA A 238 -25.56 -0.82 12.14
C ALA A 238 -25.04 0.00 13.34
N CYS A 239 -25.42 1.29 13.43
CA CYS A 239 -25.05 2.17 14.53
C CYS A 239 -26.25 2.88 15.19
N HIS A 240 -27.39 2.98 14.50
CA HIS A 240 -28.57 3.72 14.96
C HIS A 240 -29.78 2.80 15.17
N ASP A 241 -30.32 2.74 16.38
CA ASP A 241 -31.52 1.96 16.67
C ASP A 241 -32.81 2.65 16.16
N GLU A 242 -33.88 1.88 15.94
CA GLU A 242 -35.19 2.43 15.58
C GLU A 242 -35.67 3.44 16.64
N GLY A 243 -36.03 4.65 16.19
CA GLY A 243 -36.46 5.76 17.06
C GLY A 243 -35.35 6.76 17.42
N THR A 244 -34.11 6.55 16.96
CA THR A 244 -33.07 7.57 17.06
C THR A 244 -33.38 8.69 16.06
N GLU A 245 -33.73 9.90 16.53
CA GLU A 245 -33.85 11.07 15.66
C GLU A 245 -32.48 11.39 15.03
N VAL A 246 -32.33 11.11 13.74
CA VAL A 246 -31.21 11.57 12.94
C VAL A 246 -31.51 13.02 12.55
N SER A 247 -31.32 13.97 13.46
CA SER A 247 -31.65 15.38 13.17
C SER A 247 -30.77 15.90 12.04
N ALA A 248 -31.39 16.42 10.98
CA ALA A 248 -30.69 17.08 9.88
C ALA A 248 -29.90 18.33 10.31
N ASP A 249 -30.12 18.82 11.53
CA ASP A 249 -29.59 20.09 12.05
C ASP A 249 -28.22 19.96 12.74
N ARG A 250 -27.63 18.76 12.75
CA ARG A 250 -26.25 18.50 13.25
C ARG A 250 -25.37 17.83 12.19
N VAL A 251 -25.66 18.16 10.95
CA VAL A 251 -24.94 17.73 9.76
C VAL A 251 -24.29 19.00 9.28
#